data_AF-A0A496RSF5-F1
#
_entry.id   AF-A0A496RSF5-F1
#
_cell.length_a   1.000
_cell.length_b   1.000
_cell.length_c   1.000
_cell.angle_alpha   90.00
_cell.angle_beta   90.00
_cell.angle_gamma   90.00
#
_symmetry.space_group_name_H-M   'P 1'
#
loop_
_entity.id
_entity.type
_entity.pdbx_description
1 polymer ?
#
loop_
_entity_poly.entity_id
_entity_poly.type
_entity_poly.pdbx_seq_one_letter_code
_entity_poly.pdbx_strand_id
1 'polypeptide(L)'
;YDTIARRNFRDWVVQAQTGHKHFNKEQMEWLYMIRDHIATSFHIEKDDFDLSPFGERGGLGKLHQLFSDQTDKLIEELNEVLVA
;
A
#
# COMPACT_ATOMS: atom_id res chain seq x y z
N TYR A 1 14.79 12.61 -2.35
CA TYR A 1 14.64 11.43 -1.50
C TYR A 1 13.17 11.39 -1.06
N ASP A 2 12.22 10.73 -1.70
CA ASP A 2 12.25 9.60 -2.62
C ASP A 2 11.33 9.90 -3.84
N THR A 3 11.88 9.83 -5.05
CA THR A 3 11.15 10.07 -6.32
C THR A 3 10.84 8.78 -7.06
N ILE A 4 11.50 7.67 -6.70
CA ILE A 4 11.39 6.40 -7.42
C ILE A 4 10.16 5.65 -6.94
N ALA A 5 9.97 5.45 -5.62
CA ALA A 5 8.77 4.81 -5.10
C ALA A 5 7.51 5.61 -5.44
N ARG A 6 7.58 6.95 -5.41
CA ARG A 6 6.46 7.81 -5.87
C ARG A 6 6.13 7.65 -7.35
N ARG A 7 7.15 7.48 -8.21
CA ARG A 7 6.94 7.24 -9.64
C ARG A 7 6.36 5.85 -9.87
N ASN A 8 6.98 4.83 -9.31
CA ASN A 8 6.57 3.44 -9.46
C ASN A 8 5.16 3.22 -8.91
N PHE A 9 4.84 3.82 -7.76
CA PHE A 9 3.50 3.81 -7.19
C PHE A 9 2.45 4.42 -8.13
N ARG A 10 2.77 5.53 -8.80
CA ARG A 10 1.83 6.15 -9.74
C ARG A 10 1.54 5.23 -10.93
N ASP A 11 2.58 4.63 -11.51
CA ASP A 11 2.42 3.66 -12.60
C ASP A 11 1.64 2.42 -12.13
N TRP A 12 1.98 1.89 -10.95
CA TRP A 12 1.27 0.76 -10.34
C TRP A 12 -0.21 1.07 -10.11
N VAL A 13 -0.56 2.24 -9.54
CA VAL A 13 -1.97 2.61 -9.31
C VAL A 13 -2.73 2.64 -10.63
N VAL A 14 -2.15 3.20 -11.69
CA VAL A 14 -2.78 3.22 -13.01
C VAL A 14 -3.05 1.79 -13.50
N GLN A 15 -2.07 0.89 -13.37
CA GLN A 15 -2.24 -0.51 -13.73
C GLN A 15 -3.28 -1.22 -12.86
N ALA A 16 -3.22 -1.05 -11.55
CA ALA A 16 -4.14 -1.67 -10.59
C ALA A 16 -5.59 -1.17 -10.72
N GLN A 17 -5.77 0.04 -11.24
CA GLN A 17 -7.08 0.61 -11.58
C GLN A 17 -7.52 0.36 -13.03
N THR A 18 -6.77 -0.42 -13.82
CA THR A 18 -7.23 -0.80 -15.17
C THR A 18 -8.44 -1.74 -15.07
N GLY A 19 -9.51 -1.40 -15.79
CA GLY A 19 -10.77 -2.14 -15.77
C GLY A 19 -11.90 -1.41 -15.03
N HIS A 20 -12.83 -2.16 -14.42
CA HIS A 20 -14.03 -1.61 -13.76
C HIS A 20 -13.89 -1.46 -12.23
N LYS A 21 -12.69 -1.70 -11.66
CA LYS A 21 -12.44 -1.61 -10.22
C LYS A 21 -11.58 -0.38 -9.93
N HIS A 22 -12.22 0.67 -9.42
CA HIS A 22 -11.52 1.82 -8.88
C HIS A 22 -11.38 1.68 -7.37
N PHE A 23 -10.17 1.93 -6.86
CA PHE A 23 -9.97 2.13 -5.44
C PHE A 23 -10.83 3.29 -4.93
N ASN A 24 -11.54 3.06 -3.83
CA ASN A 24 -12.25 4.11 -3.14
C ASN A 24 -11.27 5.02 -2.38
N LYS A 25 -11.78 6.11 -1.81
CA LYS A 25 -10.96 7.08 -1.07
C LYS A 25 -10.15 6.43 0.06
N GLU A 26 -10.79 5.54 0.83
CA GLU A 26 -10.16 4.88 1.97
C GLU A 26 -9.03 3.94 1.52
N GLN A 27 -9.27 3.11 0.49
CA GLN A 27 -8.24 2.27 -0.13
C GLN A 27 -7.05 3.10 -0.63
N MET A 28 -7.31 4.23 -1.29
CA MET A 28 -6.25 5.14 -1.75
C MET A 28 -5.46 5.75 -0.61
N GLU A 29 -6.11 6.17 0.49
CA GLU A 29 -5.42 6.68 1.68
C GLU A 29 -4.48 5.63 2.28
N TRP A 30 -4.93 4.37 2.35
CA TRP A 30 -4.09 3.25 2.79
C TRP A 30 -2.89 3.01 1.87
N LEU A 31 -3.09 3.00 0.56
CA LEU A 31 -2.01 2.86 -0.41
C LEU A 31 -0.99 3.99 -0.32
N TYR A 32 -1.42 5.23 -0.06
CA TYR A 32 -0.50 6.34 0.14
C TYR A 32 0.35 6.20 1.40
N MET A 33 -0.23 5.73 2.50
CA MET A 33 0.53 5.47 3.73
C MET A 33 1.57 4.37 3.53
N ILE A 34 1.17 3.26 2.89
CA ILE A 34 2.08 2.14 2.58
C ILE A 34 3.25 2.63 1.73
N ARG A 35 2.96 3.39 0.67
CA ARG A 35 4.00 4.00 -0.17
C ARG A 35 4.95 4.88 0.63
N ASP A 36 4.44 5.72 1.53
CA ASP A 36 5.27 6.62 2.34
C ASP A 36 6.18 5.86 3.30
N HIS A 37 5.65 4.77 3.89
CA HIS A 37 6.42 3.86 4.73
C HIS A 37 7.51 3.16 3.92
N ILE A 38 7.18 2.54 2.78
CA ILE A 38 8.17 1.86 1.91
C ILE A 38 9.21 2.86 1.39
N ALA A 39 8.82 4.08 1.02
CA ALA A 39 9.74 5.12 0.59
C ALA A 39 10.74 5.55 1.68
N THR A 40 10.44 5.26 2.94
CA THR A 40 11.29 5.59 4.11
C THR A 40 12.07 4.36 4.61
N SER A 41 11.42 3.21 4.71
CA SER A 41 11.93 1.97 5.31
C SER A 41 12.35 0.91 4.29
N PHE A 42 12.20 1.15 2.98
CA PHE A 42 12.44 0.23 1.87
C PHE A 42 11.57 -1.03 1.81
N HIS A 43 10.80 -1.35 2.84
CA HIS A 43 9.79 -2.41 2.82
C HIS A 43 8.72 -2.13 3.89
N ILE A 44 7.62 -2.87 3.84
CA ILE A 44 6.64 -2.95 4.92
C ILE A 44 6.31 -4.42 5.21
N GLU A 45 6.27 -4.79 6.48
CA GLU A 45 5.85 -6.11 6.94
C GLU A 45 4.44 -6.07 7.56
N LYS A 46 3.87 -7.24 7.86
CA LYS A 46 2.53 -7.31 8.47
C LYS A 46 2.51 -6.67 9.86
N ASP A 47 3.56 -6.87 10.64
CA ASP A 47 3.73 -6.31 11.98
C ASP A 47 3.83 -4.77 11.97
N ASP A 48 4.29 -4.15 10.86
CA ASP A 48 4.29 -2.69 10.73
C ASP A 48 2.88 -2.10 10.71
N PHE A 49 1.86 -2.90 10.34
CA PHE A 49 0.48 -2.43 10.37
C PHE A 49 -0.09 -2.33 11.79
N ASP A 50 0.53 -2.94 12.79
CA ASP A 50 0.19 -2.73 14.20
C ASP A 50 0.80 -1.42 14.76
N LEU A 51 1.74 -0.81 14.04
CA LEU A 51 2.39 0.44 14.43
C LEU A 51 1.65 1.67 13.89
N SER A 52 1.82 2.83 14.55
CA SER A 52 1.30 4.10 14.05
C SER A 52 1.93 4.49 12.70
N PRO A 53 1.14 5.03 11.74
CA PRO A 53 -0.27 5.43 11.84
C PRO A 53 -1.28 4.32 11.47
N PHE A 54 -0.82 3.11 11.12
CA PHE A 54 -1.69 2.02 10.65
C PHE A 54 -2.52 1.43 11.80
N GLY A 55 -1.90 1.13 12.94
CA GLY A 55 -2.57 0.56 14.11
C GLY A 55 -3.71 1.44 14.61
N GLU A 56 -3.51 2.76 14.61
CA GLU A 56 -4.55 3.75 14.99
C GLU A 56 -5.75 3.77 14.02
N ARG A 57 -5.57 3.28 12.79
CA ARG A 57 -6.60 3.19 11.76
C ARG A 57 -7.24 1.80 11.67
N GLY A 58 -6.97 0.92 12.63
CA GLY A 58 -7.46 -0.45 12.69
C GLY A 58 -6.49 -1.51 12.14
N GLY A 59 -5.26 -1.10 11.85
CA GLY A 59 -4.12 -1.95 11.53
C GLY A 59 -4.34 -2.97 10.42
N LEU A 60 -3.72 -4.14 10.57
CA LEU A 60 -3.82 -5.21 9.58
C LEU A 60 -5.29 -5.63 9.34
N GLY A 61 -6.13 -5.63 10.37
CA GLY A 61 -7.56 -5.95 10.25
C GLY A 61 -8.29 -5.02 9.28
N LYS A 62 -8.05 -3.70 9.36
CA LYS A 62 -8.66 -2.74 8.43
C LYS A 62 -8.14 -2.92 7.00
N LEU A 63 -6.85 -3.23 6.83
CA LEU A 63 -6.27 -3.52 5.53
C LEU A 63 -6.93 -4.76 4.88
N HIS A 64 -7.13 -5.83 5.65
CA HIS A 64 -7.89 -7.01 5.21
C HIS A 64 -9.35 -6.67 4.88
N GLN A 65 -10.01 -5.75 5.58
CA GLN A 65 -11.36 -5.34 5.17
C GLN A 65 -11.37 -4.59 3.84
N LEU A 66 -10.33 -3.80 3.56
CA LEU A 66 -10.23 -2.97 2.36
C LEU A 66 -9.83 -3.75 1.11
N PHE A 67 -8.91 -4.71 1.25
CA PHE A 67 -8.35 -5.45 0.11
C PHE A 67 -8.68 -6.96 0.16
N SER A 68 -9.33 -7.43 1.23
CA SER A 68 -9.83 -8.80 1.40
C SER A 68 -8.73 -9.84 1.17
N ASP A 69 -9.00 -10.82 0.32
CA ASP A 69 -8.07 -11.92 0.00
C ASP A 69 -6.82 -11.45 -0.75
N GLN A 70 -6.81 -10.20 -1.25
CA GLN A 70 -5.69 -9.66 -2.02
C GLN A 70 -4.67 -8.93 -1.14
N THR A 71 -4.91 -8.79 0.17
CA THR A 71 -4.07 -7.99 1.06
C THR A 71 -2.61 -8.43 1.07
N ASP A 72 -2.35 -9.72 1.31
CA ASP A 72 -1.00 -10.29 1.31
C ASP A 72 -0.27 -10.04 0.00
N LYS A 73 -0.92 -10.41 -1.11
CA LYS A 73 -0.37 -10.25 -2.45
C LYS A 73 -0.09 -8.78 -2.77
N LEU A 74 -0.96 -7.87 -2.34
CA LEU A 74 -0.81 -6.44 -2.55
C LEU A 74 0.38 -5.89 -1.77
N ILE A 75 0.63 -6.35 -0.54
CA ILE A 75 1.82 -5.95 0.23
C ILE A 75 3.09 -6.41 -0.48
N GLU A 76 3.16 -7.68 -0.87
CA GLU A 76 4.33 -8.24 -1.58
C GLU A 76 4.59 -7.51 -2.91
N GLU A 77 3.53 -7.29 -3.70
CA GLU A 77 3.61 -6.59 -4.99
C GLU A 77 4.05 -5.13 -4.79
N LEU A 78 3.52 -4.43 -3.79
CA LEU A 78 3.94 -3.05 -3.51
C LEU A 78 5.39 -2.98 -3.03
N ASN A 79 5.83 -3.89 -2.17
CA ASN A 79 7.23 -3.95 -1.73
C ASN A 79 8.18 -4.17 -2.91
N GLU A 80 7.83 -5.04 -3.86
CA GLU A 80 8.66 -5.27 -5.04
C GLU A 80 8.65 -4.05 -5.98
N VAL A 81 7.47 -3.59 -6.38
CA VAL A 81 7.32 -2.56 -7.42
C VAL A 81 7.82 -1.20 -6.96
N LEU A 82 7.63 -0.83 -5.70
CA LEU A 82 8.00 0.50 -5.21
C LEU A 82 9.51 0.63 -4.93
N VAL A 83 10.20 -0.49 -4.74
CA VAL A 83 11.64 -0.54 -4.42
C VAL A 83 12.50 -0.81 -5.67
N ALA A 84 11.90 -1.36 -6.72
CA ALA A 84 12.53 -1.66 -8.01
C ALA A 84 13.08 -0.42 -8.76
#